data_AF-A0A388LNZ5-F1
#
_entry.id   AF-A0A388LNZ5-F1
#
_cell.length_a   1.000
_cell.length_b   1.000
_cell.length_c   1.000
_cell.angle_alpha   90.00
_cell.angle_beta   90.00
_cell.angle_gamma   90.00
#
_symmetry.space_group_name_H-M   'P 1'
#
loop_
_entity.id
_entity.type
_entity.pdbx_description
1 polymer ?
#
loop_
_entity_poly.entity_id
_entity_poly.type
_entity_poly.pdbx_seq_one_letter_code
_entity_poly.pdbx_strand_id
1 'polypeptide(L)'
;MATENDEDLKRIERCFIKRWSPTFNPQDRHSTQSKRRKKRLGKRERKGRRSLKVMRGSILHFEDENGARTTKISDYLQQAIKSGSKDLHIVCSGDIWCEDWKVLTRRFGMSLIKMHGVACLLKEGKKAIEQGGVLTIKDPAETVIFPVKIRREFLLLLTQPWRRKLLWKKEVNELSYMYQASRGYDNRSRQRMRNIVSRVLNEKVGINVRKKHTLKVPYDDRVNRKKIRDVAKEKIDDLGMSDEMTNIVQRHIRVVLTKKQTIGDLFHNHREFARSNGSICNCADSPFPLVEGHVRCCLSDLQALDFFFNARNIPVQHTRQVRRGIMAALLDGLGELFSSAGRPLNIQMIDVEQCVEDKELTCEDWLQEVQLWKRRLAGLVCMPLDRNMGATYITRPVVYARAVRDTFWHGESFNMCEMSDDMALARCKEEYEERGLRRLGSWRGKGRFGDAYVIPKQKDPSRWRPIAPAWNAPMKEGAKKVARAMQCMLGCLARKIHFNTHLFRTRK
;
A
#
# COMPACT_ATOMS: atom_id res chain seq x y z
N MET A 1 -15.34 -50.81 2.65
CA MET A 1 -14.35 -50.36 3.65
C MET A 1 -13.03 -50.16 2.91
N ALA A 2 -12.63 -48.91 2.69
CA ALA A 2 -11.33 -48.63 2.09
C ALA A 2 -10.24 -49.12 3.04
N THR A 3 -9.28 -49.90 2.54
CA THR A 3 -8.13 -50.37 3.32
C THR A 3 -7.32 -49.16 3.75
N GLU A 4 -7.34 -48.84 5.05
CA GLU A 4 -6.53 -47.77 5.60
C GLU A 4 -5.05 -48.06 5.33
N ASN A 5 -4.35 -47.08 4.75
CA ASN A 5 -2.94 -47.20 4.42
C ASN A 5 -2.12 -47.45 5.70
N ASP A 6 -1.36 -48.55 5.74
CA ASP A 6 -0.51 -48.97 6.87
C ASP A 6 0.41 -47.85 7.38
N GLU A 7 0.88 -46.98 6.49
CA GLU A 7 1.70 -45.81 6.86
C GLU A 7 0.94 -44.74 7.66
N ASP A 8 -0.35 -44.54 7.37
CA ASP A 8 -1.19 -43.59 8.11
C ASP A 8 -1.55 -44.16 9.48
N LEU A 9 -1.81 -45.47 9.60
CA LEU A 9 -2.00 -46.16 10.88
C LEU A 9 -0.76 -46.03 11.80
N LYS A 10 0.43 -46.35 11.28
CA LYS A 10 1.71 -46.17 12.01
C LYS A 10 1.94 -44.73 12.47
N ARG A 11 1.36 -43.75 11.78
CA ARG A 11 1.50 -42.35 12.18
C ARG A 11 0.49 -41.93 13.23
N ILE A 12 -0.76 -42.36 13.06
CA ILE A 12 -1.81 -42.20 14.06
C ILE A 12 -1.30 -42.74 15.39
N GLU A 13 -0.73 -43.95 15.37
CA GLU A 13 -0.08 -44.58 16.52
C GLU A 13 1.04 -43.71 17.09
N ARG A 14 2.01 -43.26 16.27
CA ARG A 14 3.09 -42.35 16.72
C ARG A 14 2.56 -41.04 17.33
N CYS A 15 1.46 -40.51 16.80
CA CYS A 15 0.81 -39.30 17.31
C CYS A 15 0.20 -39.55 18.70
N PHE A 16 -0.49 -40.67 18.89
CA PHE A 16 -1.02 -41.07 20.19
C PHE A 16 0.08 -41.40 21.20
N ILE A 17 1.13 -42.13 20.81
CA ILE A 17 2.27 -42.43 21.68
C ILE A 17 2.92 -41.14 22.17
N LYS A 18 3.22 -40.19 21.27
CA LYS A 18 3.81 -38.88 21.64
C LYS A 18 2.92 -38.08 22.59
N ARG A 19 1.60 -38.19 22.46
CA ARG A 19 0.62 -37.40 23.21
C ARG A 19 0.27 -38.01 24.56
N TRP A 20 0.08 -39.32 24.63
CA TRP A 20 -0.39 -40.03 25.81
C TRP A 20 0.72 -40.66 26.63
N SER A 21 1.82 -41.06 26.00
CA SER A 21 2.90 -41.76 26.70
C SER A 21 4.28 -41.39 26.16
N PRO A 22 4.75 -40.14 26.38
CA PRO A 22 6.07 -39.69 25.91
C PRO A 22 7.25 -40.56 26.42
N THR A 23 7.03 -41.32 27.48
CA THR A 23 7.99 -42.28 28.07
C THR A 23 8.12 -43.57 27.26
N PHE A 24 7.12 -43.95 26.46
CA PHE A 24 7.12 -45.14 25.61
C PHE A 24 7.60 -44.87 24.18
N ASN A 25 8.39 -43.81 23.96
CA ASN A 25 9.07 -43.58 22.68
C ASN A 25 10.58 -43.94 22.80
N PRO A 26 10.96 -45.23 22.89
CA PRO A 26 12.35 -45.65 23.08
C PRO A 26 13.19 -45.55 21.79
N GLN A 27 12.59 -45.49 20.60
CA GLN A 27 13.30 -45.71 19.33
C GLN A 27 14.10 -44.51 18.79
N ASP A 28 13.90 -43.28 19.28
CA ASP A 28 14.65 -42.09 18.81
C ASP A 28 15.82 -41.69 19.74
N ARG A 29 16.22 -42.54 20.68
CA ARG A 29 17.36 -42.28 21.59
C ARG A 29 18.67 -42.91 21.11
N HIS A 30 18.99 -42.81 19.82
CA HIS A 30 20.38 -43.08 19.40
C HIS A 30 21.29 -41.94 19.89
N SER A 31 22.10 -42.28 20.89
CA SER A 31 23.02 -41.42 21.60
C SER A 31 24.32 -41.25 20.83
N THR A 32 24.46 -40.14 20.11
CA THR A 32 25.78 -39.62 19.69
C THR A 32 26.03 -38.17 20.11
N GLN A 33 25.09 -37.52 20.80
CA GLN A 33 25.34 -36.21 21.40
C GLN A 33 25.84 -36.33 22.84
N SER A 34 27.09 -35.91 23.05
CA SER A 34 27.75 -35.77 24.35
C SER A 34 26.80 -35.16 25.38
N LYS A 35 26.63 -35.85 26.52
CA LYS A 35 25.77 -35.43 27.64
C LYS A 35 26.21 -34.08 28.22
N ARG A 36 25.78 -32.97 27.64
CA ARG A 36 25.81 -31.66 28.32
C ARG A 36 24.82 -31.73 29.48
N ARG A 37 25.34 -31.66 30.71
CA ARG A 37 24.56 -31.53 31.96
C ARG A 37 23.49 -30.46 31.78
N LYS A 38 22.22 -30.87 31.59
CA LYS A 38 21.10 -29.94 31.51
C LYS A 38 20.90 -29.30 32.89
N LYS A 39 21.08 -27.98 32.96
CA LYS A 39 20.73 -27.16 34.13
C LYS A 39 19.29 -27.50 34.55
N ARG A 40 19.09 -27.70 35.85
CA ARG A 40 17.80 -27.97 36.49
C ARG A 40 16.79 -26.90 36.04
N LEU A 41 15.72 -27.33 35.37
CA LEU A 41 14.62 -26.45 34.92
C LEU A 41 13.96 -25.74 36.13
N GLY A 42 13.61 -24.48 35.93
CA GLY A 42 13.19 -23.54 36.97
C GLY A 42 11.79 -23.83 37.53
N LYS A 43 11.48 -23.29 38.72
CA LYS A 43 10.21 -23.53 39.45
C LYS A 43 8.94 -23.18 38.63
N ARG A 44 9.05 -22.22 37.68
CA ARG A 44 7.99 -21.84 36.72
C ARG A 44 7.73 -22.91 35.64
N GLU A 45 8.77 -23.63 35.19
CA GLU A 45 8.63 -24.74 34.24
C GLU A 45 8.03 -25.99 34.90
N ARG A 46 8.20 -26.14 36.22
CA ARG A 46 7.59 -27.25 36.99
C ARG A 46 6.11 -27.03 37.30
N LYS A 47 5.68 -25.77 37.54
CA LYS A 47 4.26 -25.43 37.74
C LYS A 47 3.43 -25.39 36.44
N GLY A 48 4.06 -25.57 35.28
CA GLY A 48 3.39 -25.63 33.97
C GLY A 48 2.80 -27.00 33.59
N ARG A 49 3.02 -28.05 34.41
CA ARG A 49 2.26 -29.31 34.30
C ARG A 49 0.85 -29.06 34.82
N ARG A 50 0.06 -28.38 33.99
CA ARG A 50 -1.40 -28.33 34.06
C ARG A 50 -1.91 -29.76 34.18
N SER A 51 -3.00 -29.92 34.92
CA SER A 51 -3.78 -31.16 34.96
C SER A 51 -3.82 -31.81 33.58
N LEU A 52 -3.58 -33.11 33.54
CA LEU A 52 -3.96 -33.96 32.43
C LEU A 52 -5.49 -33.85 32.30
N LYS A 53 -5.99 -32.75 31.73
CA LYS A 53 -7.33 -32.72 31.16
C LYS A 53 -7.29 -33.87 30.17
N VAL A 54 -8.09 -34.89 30.44
CA VAL A 54 -8.40 -35.97 29.51
C VAL A 54 -8.87 -35.29 28.23
N MET A 55 -7.95 -35.07 27.29
CA MET A 55 -8.26 -34.41 26.04
C MET A 55 -8.95 -35.44 25.17
N ARG A 56 -10.28 -35.49 25.28
CA ARG A 56 -11.15 -36.12 24.29
C ARG A 56 -11.04 -35.27 23.02
N GLY A 57 -10.39 -35.81 22.00
CA GLY A 57 -10.24 -35.19 20.69
C GLY A 57 -10.10 -36.30 19.65
N SER A 58 -10.53 -36.02 18.43
CA SER A 58 -10.42 -36.95 17.30
C SER A 58 -9.28 -36.54 16.38
N ILE A 59 -8.70 -37.51 15.69
CA ILE A 59 -7.62 -37.24 14.72
C ILE A 59 -8.15 -36.34 13.63
N LEU A 60 -7.33 -35.36 13.26
CA LEU A 60 -7.62 -34.48 12.15
C LEU A 60 -7.45 -35.26 10.84
N HIS A 61 -8.56 -35.54 10.17
CA HIS A 61 -8.63 -36.15 8.84
C HIS A 61 -8.92 -35.09 7.78
N PHE A 62 -8.38 -35.31 6.60
CA PHE A 62 -8.55 -34.49 5.42
C PHE A 62 -9.07 -35.38 4.28
N GLU A 63 -10.25 -35.04 3.76
CA GLU A 63 -10.92 -35.75 2.69
C GLU A 63 -11.01 -34.87 1.44
N ASP A 64 -10.55 -35.36 0.29
CA ASP A 64 -10.68 -34.63 -0.99
C ASP A 64 -12.05 -34.87 -1.65
N GLU A 65 -12.27 -34.26 -2.82
CA GLU A 65 -13.51 -34.44 -3.59
C GLU A 65 -13.72 -35.88 -4.08
N ASN A 66 -12.66 -36.70 -4.14
CA ASN A 66 -12.72 -38.10 -4.56
C ASN A 66 -12.98 -39.05 -3.37
N GLY A 67 -13.15 -38.53 -2.16
CA GLY A 67 -13.32 -39.32 -0.94
C GLY A 67 -12.02 -39.97 -0.45
N ALA A 68 -10.86 -39.63 -1.02
CA ALA A 68 -9.58 -40.07 -0.49
C ALA A 68 -9.38 -39.42 0.88
N ARG A 69 -8.93 -40.20 1.87
CA ARG A 69 -8.70 -39.71 3.24
C ARG A 69 -7.23 -39.81 3.60
N THR A 70 -6.69 -38.76 4.21
CA THR A 70 -5.35 -38.76 4.80
C THR A 70 -5.30 -37.94 6.08
N THR A 71 -4.28 -38.19 6.91
CA THR A 71 -3.96 -37.39 8.10
C THR A 71 -2.97 -36.25 7.82
N LYS A 72 -2.45 -36.11 6.58
CA LYS A 72 -1.52 -35.06 6.15
C LYS A 72 -2.17 -34.12 5.13
N ILE A 73 -2.35 -32.87 5.50
CA ILE A 73 -2.68 -31.82 4.53
C ILE A 73 -1.50 -31.52 3.58
N SER A 74 -0.26 -31.76 3.99
CA SER A 74 0.90 -31.55 3.12
C SER A 74 0.96 -32.47 1.90
N ASP A 75 0.28 -33.61 1.92
CA ASP A 75 0.26 -34.53 0.77
C ASP A 75 -0.63 -33.95 -0.34
N TYR A 76 -1.84 -33.47 0.01
CA TYR A 76 -2.69 -32.76 -0.96
C TYR A 76 -2.06 -31.48 -1.49
N LEU A 77 -1.39 -30.70 -0.63
CA LEU A 77 -0.69 -29.49 -1.06
C LEU A 77 0.43 -29.81 -2.07
N GLN A 78 1.21 -30.88 -1.84
CA GLN A 78 2.25 -31.31 -2.77
C GLN A 78 1.67 -31.83 -4.07
N GLN A 79 0.58 -32.59 -4.01
CA GLN A 79 -0.10 -33.10 -5.19
C GLN A 79 -0.66 -31.95 -6.04
N ALA A 80 -1.35 -31.00 -5.42
CA ALA A 80 -1.90 -29.83 -6.10
C ALA A 80 -0.81 -28.96 -6.75
N ILE A 81 0.35 -28.82 -6.10
CA ILE A 81 1.50 -28.11 -6.69
C ILE A 81 2.05 -28.88 -7.90
N LYS A 82 2.18 -30.20 -7.81
CA LYS A 82 2.66 -31.05 -8.91
C LYS A 82 1.71 -31.06 -10.10
N SER A 83 0.40 -31.05 -9.87
CA SER A 83 -0.63 -31.02 -10.91
C SER A 83 -0.88 -29.61 -11.46
N GLY A 84 -0.32 -28.56 -10.85
CA GLY A 84 -0.60 -27.17 -11.20
C GLY A 84 -2.02 -26.73 -10.86
N SER A 85 -2.70 -27.41 -9.93
CA SER A 85 -4.05 -27.08 -9.50
C SER A 85 -4.06 -25.76 -8.71
N LYS A 86 -4.90 -24.83 -9.14
CA LYS A 86 -5.03 -23.51 -8.49
C LYS A 86 -5.89 -23.54 -7.24
N ASP A 87 -6.96 -24.32 -7.26
CA ASP A 87 -7.90 -24.45 -6.16
C ASP A 87 -7.98 -25.92 -5.73
N LEU A 88 -8.01 -26.14 -4.43
CA LEU A 88 -8.09 -27.46 -3.81
C LEU A 88 -9.15 -27.42 -2.72
N HIS A 89 -10.15 -28.28 -2.84
CA HIS A 89 -11.26 -28.39 -1.90
C HIS A 89 -11.07 -29.64 -1.04
N ILE A 90 -11.05 -29.43 0.28
CA ILE A 90 -10.82 -30.49 1.27
C ILE A 90 -11.86 -30.35 2.38
N VAL A 91 -12.44 -31.45 2.83
CA VAL A 91 -13.23 -31.50 4.05
C VAL A 91 -12.31 -31.90 5.20
N CYS A 92 -12.28 -31.12 6.27
CA CYS A 92 -11.51 -31.44 7.47
C CYS A 92 -12.42 -31.83 8.63
N SER A 93 -12.03 -32.84 9.40
CA SER A 93 -12.74 -33.33 10.58
C SER A 93 -11.77 -33.72 11.69
N GLY A 94 -12.06 -33.32 12.94
CA GLY A 94 -11.22 -33.58 14.12
C GLY A 94 -10.34 -32.41 14.56
N ASP A 95 -9.57 -32.60 15.63
CA ASP A 95 -8.81 -31.53 16.31
C ASP A 95 -7.37 -31.93 16.71
N ILE A 96 -6.99 -33.19 16.48
CA ILE A 96 -5.66 -33.71 16.78
C ILE A 96 -4.80 -33.79 15.51
N TRP A 97 -3.84 -32.87 15.40
CA TRP A 97 -2.85 -32.86 14.31
C TRP A 97 -1.88 -34.04 14.40
N CYS A 98 -1.85 -34.90 13.38
CA CYS A 98 -0.80 -35.91 13.19
C CYS A 98 0.47 -35.35 12.51
N GLU A 99 0.35 -34.21 11.84
CA GLU A 99 1.46 -33.48 11.23
C GLU A 99 1.99 -32.38 12.15
N ASP A 100 3.31 -32.16 12.18
CA ASP A 100 3.89 -31.04 12.93
C ASP A 100 3.48 -29.72 12.28
N TRP A 101 2.53 -29.01 12.91
CA TRP A 101 2.06 -27.70 12.48
C TRP A 101 3.21 -26.71 12.20
N LYS A 102 4.32 -26.75 12.96
CA LYS A 102 5.47 -25.87 12.69
C LYS A 102 6.18 -26.23 11.39
N VAL A 103 6.23 -27.51 11.03
CA VAL A 103 6.80 -27.96 9.74
C VAL A 103 5.88 -27.56 8.61
N LEU A 104 4.58 -27.84 8.74
CA LEU A 104 3.58 -27.47 7.75
C LEU A 104 3.57 -25.96 7.49
N THR A 105 3.54 -25.13 8.54
CA THR A 105 3.54 -23.67 8.40
C THR A 105 4.86 -23.11 7.86
N ARG A 106 6.00 -23.77 8.12
CA ARG A 106 7.27 -23.38 7.48
C ARG A 106 7.29 -23.70 6.00
N ARG A 107 6.63 -24.79 5.59
CA ARG A 107 6.66 -25.30 4.21
C ARG A 107 5.52 -24.76 3.34
N PHE A 108 4.35 -24.51 3.89
CA PHE A 108 3.15 -24.09 3.15
C PHE A 108 2.40 -22.95 3.84
N GLY A 109 2.99 -22.32 4.87
CA GLY A 109 2.28 -21.31 5.66
C GLY A 109 1.88 -20.04 4.90
N MET A 110 2.36 -19.88 3.66
CA MET A 110 2.02 -18.79 2.75
C MET A 110 0.86 -19.13 1.79
N SER A 111 0.39 -20.38 1.74
CA SER A 111 -0.80 -20.75 0.97
C SER A 111 -2.02 -20.03 1.54
N LEU A 112 -2.87 -19.49 0.67
CA LEU A 112 -4.12 -18.83 1.07
C LEU A 112 -5.17 -19.92 1.30
N ILE A 113 -5.86 -19.86 2.42
CA ILE A 113 -6.98 -20.77 2.72
C ILE A 113 -8.25 -19.96 2.94
N LYS A 114 -9.39 -20.52 2.55
CA LYS A 114 -10.72 -20.00 2.81
C LYS A 114 -11.50 -21.06 3.60
N MET A 115 -11.94 -20.69 4.79
CA MET A 115 -12.81 -21.51 5.65
C MET A 115 -13.92 -20.63 6.20
N HIS A 116 -15.16 -21.14 6.21
CA HIS A 116 -16.32 -20.40 6.73
C HIS A 116 -16.46 -18.98 6.14
N GLY A 117 -16.17 -18.83 4.84
CA GLY A 117 -16.20 -17.53 4.15
C GLY A 117 -15.00 -16.61 4.42
N VAL A 118 -14.16 -16.88 5.42
CA VAL A 118 -13.01 -16.06 5.79
C VAL A 118 -11.74 -16.56 5.10
N ALA A 119 -11.04 -15.66 4.41
CA ALA A 119 -9.74 -15.94 3.80
C ALA A 119 -8.59 -15.56 4.76
N CYS A 120 -7.65 -16.48 4.99
CA CYS A 120 -6.45 -16.23 5.78
C CYS A 120 -5.26 -17.04 5.25
N LEU A 121 -4.05 -16.81 5.77
CA LEU A 121 -2.90 -17.65 5.43
C LEU A 121 -2.94 -18.97 6.21
N LEU A 122 -2.45 -20.06 5.63
CA LEU A 122 -2.42 -21.37 6.29
C LEU A 122 -1.80 -21.27 7.70
N LYS A 123 -0.72 -20.48 7.87
CA LYS A 123 -0.07 -20.30 9.18
C LYS A 123 -0.94 -19.66 10.27
N GLU A 124 -1.98 -18.93 9.87
CA GLU A 124 -2.95 -18.28 10.76
C GLU A 124 -4.19 -19.17 11.00
N GLY A 125 -4.43 -20.12 10.09
CA GLY A 125 -5.63 -20.94 10.02
C GLY A 125 -5.75 -22.11 11.00
N LYS A 126 -4.78 -22.36 11.89
CA LYS A 126 -4.74 -23.59 12.71
C LYS A 126 -6.06 -23.88 13.42
N LYS A 127 -6.58 -22.88 14.14
CA LYS A 127 -7.80 -23.02 14.94
C LYS A 127 -9.04 -23.19 14.08
N ALA A 128 -9.07 -22.55 12.90
CA ALA A 128 -10.18 -22.70 11.97
C ALA A 128 -10.22 -24.11 11.38
N ILE A 129 -9.06 -24.70 11.08
CA ILE A 129 -8.96 -26.08 10.59
C ILE A 129 -9.36 -27.09 11.68
N GLU A 130 -8.95 -26.86 12.93
CA GLU A 130 -9.34 -27.69 14.09
C GLU A 130 -10.85 -27.66 14.39
N GLN A 131 -11.59 -26.66 13.91
CA GLN A 131 -13.04 -26.61 14.03
C GLN A 131 -13.76 -27.50 13.00
N GLY A 132 -13.02 -28.03 12.02
CA GLY A 132 -13.56 -28.82 10.93
C GLY A 132 -14.27 -27.97 9.85
N GLY A 133 -14.85 -28.65 8.86
CA GLY A 133 -15.63 -28.04 7.78
C GLY A 133 -14.90 -28.04 6.44
N VAL A 134 -15.46 -27.31 5.47
CA VAL A 134 -14.91 -27.22 4.11
C VAL A 134 -13.78 -26.19 4.07
N LEU A 135 -12.61 -26.65 3.65
CA LEU A 135 -11.38 -25.90 3.47
C LEU A 135 -11.09 -25.77 1.97
N THR A 136 -11.13 -24.54 1.45
CA THR A 136 -10.66 -24.24 0.09
C THR A 136 -9.27 -23.64 0.17
N ILE A 137 -8.27 -24.32 -0.38
CA ILE A 137 -6.91 -23.82 -0.49
C ILE A 137 -6.74 -23.20 -1.87
N LYS A 138 -6.36 -21.93 -1.91
CA LYS A 138 -6.12 -21.17 -3.14
C LYS A 138 -4.63 -20.96 -3.36
N ASP A 139 -4.20 -21.17 -4.60
CA ASP A 139 -2.83 -21.06 -5.08
C ASP A 139 -1.84 -21.75 -4.11
N PRO A 140 -1.96 -23.08 -3.91
CA PRO A 140 -1.10 -23.80 -3.00
C PRO A 140 0.36 -23.54 -3.37
N ALA A 141 1.11 -22.98 -2.44
CA ALA A 141 2.47 -22.52 -2.67
C ALA A 141 3.40 -23.10 -1.62
N GLU A 142 4.37 -23.88 -2.07
CA GLU A 142 5.49 -24.24 -1.22
C GLU A 142 6.25 -22.94 -0.89
N THR A 143 6.25 -22.61 0.40
CA THR A 143 7.17 -21.65 0.98
C THR A 143 8.55 -22.21 0.71
N VAL A 144 9.20 -21.70 -0.33
CA VAL A 144 10.52 -22.14 -0.79
C VAL A 144 11.43 -22.24 0.42
N ILE A 145 11.65 -23.47 0.90
CA ILE A 145 12.60 -23.74 1.96
C ILE A 145 13.94 -23.62 1.27
N PHE A 146 14.47 -22.39 1.24
CA PHE A 146 15.76 -22.14 0.63
C PHE A 146 16.77 -23.13 1.22
N PRO A 147 17.61 -23.75 0.37
CA PRO A 147 18.59 -24.72 0.81
C PRO A 147 19.31 -24.21 2.06
N VAL A 148 19.47 -25.06 3.06
CA VAL A 148 20.14 -24.71 4.33
C VAL A 148 21.48 -24.01 4.07
N LYS A 149 22.15 -24.37 2.97
CA LYS A 149 23.34 -23.72 2.42
C LYS A 149 23.17 -22.21 2.23
N ILE A 150 22.13 -21.76 1.52
CA ILE A 150 21.86 -20.34 1.27
C ILE A 150 21.52 -19.61 2.56
N ARG A 151 20.77 -20.26 3.46
CA ARG A 151 20.44 -19.64 4.74
C ARG A 151 21.70 -19.36 5.57
N ARG A 152 22.61 -20.33 5.61
CA ARG A 152 23.91 -20.21 6.26
C ARG A 152 24.74 -19.12 5.58
N GLU A 153 24.74 -19.07 4.26
CA GLU A 153 25.46 -18.06 3.49
C GLU A 153 24.95 -16.64 3.79
N PHE A 154 23.63 -16.45 3.87
CA PHE A 154 23.06 -15.16 4.27
C PHE A 154 23.44 -14.74 5.68
N LEU A 155 23.41 -15.67 6.63
CA LEU A 155 23.85 -15.38 7.99
C LEU A 155 25.31 -14.92 7.99
N LEU A 156 26.16 -15.54 7.19
CA LEU A 156 27.56 -15.15 7.02
C LEU A 156 27.69 -13.78 6.35
N LEU A 157 26.90 -13.46 5.32
CA LEU A 157 26.94 -12.14 4.66
C LEU A 157 26.47 -10.99 5.56
N LEU A 158 25.54 -11.28 6.48
CA LEU A 158 25.05 -10.33 7.46
C LEU A 158 26.06 -10.11 8.59
N THR A 159 26.72 -11.16 9.06
CA THR A 159 27.66 -11.13 10.20
C THR A 159 29.10 -10.79 9.82
N GLN A 160 29.52 -11.11 8.59
CA GLN A 160 30.91 -10.98 8.11
C GLN A 160 30.97 -10.14 6.82
N PRO A 161 31.06 -8.80 6.92
CA PRO A 161 31.00 -7.90 5.76
C PRO A 161 32.04 -8.19 4.66
N TRP A 162 33.23 -8.68 5.01
CA TRP A 162 34.29 -9.02 4.06
C TRP A 162 33.88 -10.15 3.11
N ARG A 163 33.04 -11.10 3.55
CA ARG A 163 32.53 -12.19 2.69
C ARG A 163 31.64 -11.69 1.56
N ARG A 164 31.14 -10.45 1.60
CA ARG A 164 30.34 -9.88 0.52
C ARG A 164 31.11 -9.81 -0.80
N LYS A 165 32.45 -9.74 -0.76
CA LYS A 165 33.30 -9.83 -1.96
C LYS A 165 33.15 -11.17 -2.69
N LEU A 166 32.75 -12.24 -2.00
CA LEU A 166 32.51 -13.56 -2.62
C LEU A 166 31.27 -13.56 -3.53
N LEU A 167 30.33 -12.63 -3.34
CA LEU A 167 29.17 -12.51 -4.21
C LEU A 167 29.56 -12.16 -5.64
N TRP A 168 30.70 -11.49 -5.85
CA TRP A 168 31.22 -11.22 -7.20
C TRP A 168 31.67 -12.46 -7.95
N LYS A 169 31.98 -13.55 -7.24
CA LYS A 169 32.35 -14.82 -7.85
C LYS A 169 31.14 -15.68 -8.24
N LYS A 170 29.94 -15.32 -7.77
CA LYS A 170 28.72 -16.06 -8.07
C LYS A 170 28.14 -15.71 -9.42
N GLU A 171 27.50 -16.69 -10.05
CA GLU A 171 26.76 -16.47 -11.29
C GLU A 171 25.49 -15.64 -11.05
N VAL A 172 24.97 -15.04 -12.11
CA VAL A 172 23.77 -14.19 -12.04
C VAL A 172 22.54 -14.99 -11.59
N ASN A 173 22.40 -16.25 -12.03
CA ASN A 173 21.31 -17.12 -11.64
C ASN A 173 21.35 -17.43 -10.14
N GLU A 174 22.54 -17.74 -9.59
CA GLU A 174 22.71 -17.93 -8.15
C GLU A 174 22.35 -16.67 -7.35
N LEU A 175 22.80 -15.50 -7.81
CA LEU A 175 22.51 -14.22 -7.16
C LEU A 175 21.00 -13.89 -7.21
N SER A 176 20.34 -14.19 -8.32
CA SER A 176 18.90 -14.01 -8.50
C SER A 176 18.11 -14.93 -7.58
N TYR A 177 18.51 -16.20 -7.52
CA TYR A 177 17.96 -17.18 -6.58
C TYR A 177 18.14 -16.75 -5.13
N MET A 178 19.34 -16.27 -4.76
CA MET A 178 19.61 -15.67 -3.46
C MET A 178 18.68 -14.46 -3.20
N TYR A 179 18.52 -13.56 -4.15
CA TYR A 179 17.63 -12.41 -3.98
C TYR A 179 16.19 -12.84 -3.66
N GLN A 180 15.66 -13.84 -4.37
CA GLN A 180 14.36 -14.43 -4.06
C GLN A 180 14.35 -15.10 -2.68
N ALA A 181 15.46 -15.75 -2.31
CA ALA A 181 15.70 -16.41 -1.03
C ALA A 181 15.61 -15.50 0.21
N SER A 182 15.86 -14.21 0.03
CA SER A 182 15.67 -13.23 1.09
C SER A 182 14.22 -13.16 1.63
N ARG A 183 13.21 -13.62 0.89
CA ARG A 183 11.79 -13.55 1.27
C ARG A 183 11.47 -14.30 2.57
N GLY A 184 12.21 -15.37 2.88
CA GLY A 184 12.00 -16.19 4.07
C GLY A 184 12.46 -15.58 5.40
N TYR A 185 13.01 -14.37 5.39
CA TYR A 185 13.55 -13.69 6.56
C TYR A 185 12.63 -12.58 7.09
N ASP A 186 12.85 -12.16 8.33
CA ASP A 186 12.18 -11.00 8.93
C ASP A 186 12.43 -9.72 8.12
N ASN A 187 11.56 -8.72 8.26
CA ASN A 187 11.60 -7.54 7.39
C ASN A 187 12.94 -6.79 7.44
N ARG A 188 13.60 -6.70 8.61
CA ARG A 188 14.86 -5.98 8.78
C ARG A 188 16.01 -6.74 8.11
N SER A 189 16.13 -8.03 8.37
CA SER A 189 17.17 -8.88 7.77
C SER A 189 16.96 -9.01 6.26
N ARG A 190 15.71 -9.25 5.82
CA ARG A 190 15.30 -9.28 4.40
C ARG A 190 15.75 -8.04 3.66
N GLN A 191 15.47 -6.85 4.19
CA GLN A 191 15.84 -5.61 3.52
C GLN A 191 17.36 -5.46 3.42
N ARG A 192 18.11 -5.80 4.48
CA ARG A 192 19.58 -5.78 4.47
C ARG A 192 20.16 -6.73 3.43
N MET A 193 19.71 -7.99 3.39
CA MET A 193 20.20 -8.97 2.40
C MET A 193 19.85 -8.55 0.98
N ARG A 194 18.62 -8.08 0.73
CA ARG A 194 18.23 -7.54 -0.57
C ARG A 194 19.14 -6.40 -1.00
N ASN A 195 19.46 -5.47 -0.11
CA ASN A 195 20.37 -4.37 -0.44
C ASN A 195 21.76 -4.88 -0.85
N ILE A 196 22.30 -5.87 -0.14
CA ILE A 196 23.60 -6.46 -0.45
C ILE A 196 23.56 -7.17 -1.80
N VAL A 197 22.61 -8.09 -2.01
CA VAL A 197 22.53 -8.89 -3.24
C VAL A 197 22.14 -8.04 -4.45
N SER A 198 21.19 -7.11 -4.31
CA SER A 198 20.76 -6.25 -5.42
C SER A 198 21.84 -5.29 -5.89
N ARG A 199 22.71 -4.80 -4.98
CA ARG A 199 23.88 -4.03 -5.38
C ARG A 199 24.78 -4.88 -6.28
N VAL A 200 24.98 -6.15 -5.90
CA VAL A 200 25.79 -7.08 -6.67
C VAL A 200 25.19 -7.37 -8.04
N LEU A 201 23.90 -7.67 -8.10
CA LEU A 201 23.19 -7.84 -9.37
C LEU A 201 23.26 -6.58 -10.25
N ASN A 202 23.11 -5.38 -9.65
CA ASN A 202 23.12 -4.13 -10.39
C ASN A 202 24.48 -3.81 -11.03
N GLU A 203 25.59 -4.04 -10.33
CA GLU A 203 26.92 -3.79 -10.92
C GLU A 203 27.30 -4.86 -11.96
N LYS A 204 26.82 -6.11 -11.80
CA LYS A 204 27.08 -7.20 -12.78
C LYS A 204 26.26 -7.09 -14.05
N VAL A 205 24.97 -6.76 -13.93
CA VAL A 205 24.00 -6.85 -15.03
C VAL A 205 23.56 -5.45 -15.51
N GLY A 206 23.90 -4.39 -14.78
CA GLY A 206 23.40 -3.04 -15.03
C GLY A 206 21.95 -2.83 -14.60
N ILE A 207 21.27 -3.85 -14.06
CA ILE A 207 19.83 -3.80 -13.79
C ILE A 207 19.53 -3.73 -12.29
N ASN A 208 18.81 -2.68 -11.89
CA ASN A 208 18.36 -2.52 -10.52
C ASN A 208 17.08 -3.33 -10.24
N VAL A 209 17.25 -4.60 -9.86
CA VAL A 209 16.15 -5.54 -9.55
C VAL A 209 15.23 -5.12 -8.39
N ARG A 210 15.54 -4.05 -7.64
CA ARG A 210 14.67 -3.51 -6.59
C ARG A 210 13.80 -2.36 -7.05
N LYS A 211 14.13 -1.76 -8.18
CA LYS A 211 13.42 -0.60 -8.71
C LYS A 211 12.01 -1.02 -9.09
N LYS A 212 11.03 -0.20 -8.72
CA LYS A 212 9.64 -0.39 -9.14
C LYS A 212 9.44 0.32 -10.46
N HIS A 213 9.02 -0.41 -11.49
CA HIS A 213 8.70 0.14 -12.79
C HIS A 213 7.23 0.57 -12.78
N THR A 214 6.98 1.86 -12.54
CA THR A 214 5.62 2.39 -12.42
C THR A 214 5.16 2.97 -13.75
N LEU A 215 4.22 2.29 -14.39
CA LEU A 215 3.58 2.70 -15.64
C LEU A 215 2.44 3.65 -15.28
N LYS A 216 2.62 4.95 -15.51
CA LYS A 216 1.65 6.02 -15.21
C LYS A 216 0.75 6.23 -16.42
N VAL A 217 -0.32 5.46 -16.49
CA VAL A 217 -1.23 5.45 -17.64
C VAL A 217 -2.33 6.49 -17.42
N PRO A 218 -2.69 7.31 -18.43
CA PRO A 218 -3.87 8.17 -18.34
C PRO A 218 -5.09 7.35 -17.93
N TYR A 219 -5.82 7.81 -16.92
CA TYR A 219 -7.07 7.14 -16.59
C TYR A 219 -8.01 7.22 -17.79
N ASP A 220 -8.58 6.08 -18.16
CA ASP A 220 -9.73 5.96 -19.05
C ASP A 220 -10.39 4.63 -18.66
N ASP A 221 -11.71 4.63 -18.60
CA ASP A 221 -12.54 3.51 -18.15
C ASP A 221 -12.51 2.33 -19.14
N ARG A 222 -12.11 2.57 -20.39
CA ARG A 222 -11.86 1.53 -21.40
C ARG A 222 -10.51 0.83 -21.22
N VAL A 223 -9.64 1.33 -20.35
CA VAL A 223 -8.27 0.83 -20.23
C VAL A 223 -8.18 -0.43 -19.38
N ASN A 224 -7.70 -1.50 -20.00
CA ASN A 224 -7.45 -2.77 -19.33
C ASN A 224 -6.03 -2.83 -18.75
N ARG A 225 -5.92 -2.60 -17.44
CA ARG A 225 -4.63 -2.62 -16.72
C ARG A 225 -3.91 -3.97 -16.76
N LYS A 226 -4.64 -5.07 -16.90
CA LYS A 226 -4.05 -6.41 -16.97
C LYS A 226 -3.30 -6.55 -18.29
N LYS A 227 -3.96 -6.23 -19.41
CA LYS A 227 -3.34 -6.27 -20.74
C LYS A 227 -2.11 -5.36 -20.85
N ILE A 228 -2.16 -4.15 -20.28
CA ILE A 228 -0.97 -3.26 -20.22
C ILE A 228 0.18 -3.92 -19.47
N ARG A 229 -0.11 -4.61 -18.35
CA ARG A 229 0.91 -5.33 -17.61
C ARG A 229 1.47 -6.50 -18.41
N ASP A 230 0.63 -7.20 -19.15
CA ASP A 230 1.03 -8.35 -19.95
C ASP A 230 1.94 -7.90 -21.11
N VAL A 231 1.59 -6.81 -21.82
CA VAL A 231 2.48 -6.15 -22.81
C VAL A 231 3.81 -5.75 -22.18
N ALA A 232 3.78 -5.12 -21.00
CA ALA A 232 5.00 -4.73 -20.31
C ALA A 232 5.89 -5.93 -19.93
N LYS A 233 5.28 -7.08 -19.59
CA LYS A 233 6.02 -8.31 -19.28
C LYS A 233 6.65 -8.91 -20.53
N GLU A 234 5.90 -9.01 -21.62
CA GLU A 234 6.39 -9.47 -22.91
C GLU A 234 7.61 -8.67 -23.37
N LYS A 235 7.54 -7.33 -23.30
CA LYS A 235 8.71 -6.50 -23.61
C LYS A 235 9.89 -6.77 -22.65
N ILE A 236 9.65 -7.03 -21.37
CA ILE A 236 10.74 -7.39 -20.45
C ILE A 236 11.36 -8.75 -20.81
N ASP A 237 10.58 -9.68 -21.37
CA ASP A 237 11.09 -10.97 -21.83
C ASP A 237 12.06 -10.79 -23.02
N ASP A 238 11.79 -9.82 -23.89
CA ASP A 238 12.67 -9.43 -25.03
C ASP A 238 14.07 -8.93 -24.60
N LEU A 239 14.28 -8.62 -23.31
CA LEU A 239 15.60 -8.25 -22.81
C LEU A 239 16.59 -9.42 -22.78
N GLY A 240 16.11 -10.67 -22.86
CA GLY A 240 16.96 -11.86 -22.84
C GLY A 240 17.72 -12.05 -21.52
N MET A 241 17.15 -11.60 -20.40
CA MET A 241 17.67 -11.89 -19.07
C MET A 241 17.39 -13.34 -18.69
N SER A 242 18.02 -13.85 -17.61
CA SER A 242 17.63 -15.14 -17.05
C SER A 242 16.18 -15.12 -16.56
N ASP A 243 15.50 -16.27 -16.66
CA ASP A 243 14.10 -16.41 -16.25
C ASP A 243 13.87 -15.94 -14.81
N GLU A 244 14.81 -16.18 -13.89
CA GLU A 244 14.69 -15.72 -12.51
C GLU A 244 14.76 -14.20 -12.38
N MET A 245 15.62 -13.54 -13.16
CA MET A 245 15.73 -12.08 -13.20
C MET A 245 14.49 -11.45 -13.81
N THR A 246 14.08 -11.95 -14.96
CA THR A 246 12.84 -11.57 -15.65
C THR A 246 11.66 -11.64 -14.69
N ASN A 247 11.48 -12.77 -14.00
CA ASN A 247 10.45 -12.94 -12.99
C ASN A 247 10.54 -11.96 -11.81
N ILE A 248 11.74 -11.52 -11.41
CA ILE A 248 11.90 -10.50 -10.36
C ILE A 248 11.44 -9.14 -10.87
N VAL A 249 11.91 -8.73 -12.06
CA VAL A 249 11.62 -7.42 -12.66
C VAL A 249 10.13 -7.31 -12.99
N GLN A 250 9.53 -8.34 -13.59
CA GLN A 250 8.11 -8.40 -13.91
C GLN A 250 7.22 -8.21 -12.67
N ARG A 251 7.59 -8.80 -11.53
CA ARG A 251 6.85 -8.61 -10.25
C ARG A 251 6.95 -7.18 -9.70
N HIS A 252 7.92 -6.41 -10.15
CA HIS A 252 8.12 -5.01 -9.78
C HIS A 252 7.43 -4.01 -10.71
N ILE A 253 6.76 -4.48 -11.77
CA ILE A 253 5.87 -3.66 -12.60
C ILE A 253 4.64 -3.25 -11.80
N ARG A 254 4.30 -1.96 -11.86
CA ARG A 254 3.08 -1.41 -11.30
C ARG A 254 2.40 -0.52 -12.32
N VAL A 255 1.22 -0.91 -12.76
CA VAL A 255 0.34 -0.04 -13.55
C VAL A 255 -0.45 0.84 -12.57
N VAL A 256 -0.34 2.16 -12.74
CA VAL A 256 -1.07 3.17 -11.96
C VAL A 256 -1.79 4.08 -12.94
N LEU A 257 -3.10 4.24 -12.76
CA LEU A 257 -3.82 5.27 -13.51
C LEU A 257 -3.53 6.63 -12.91
N THR A 258 -3.22 7.61 -13.74
CA THR A 258 -3.09 9.00 -13.32
C THR A 258 -4.44 9.52 -12.87
N LYS A 259 -4.46 10.43 -11.89
CA LYS A 259 -5.69 11.04 -11.40
C LYS A 259 -6.31 11.86 -12.55
N LYS A 260 -7.57 11.59 -12.92
CA LYS A 260 -8.32 12.51 -13.79
C LYS A 260 -8.56 13.84 -13.05
N GLN A 261 -8.68 14.91 -13.82
CA GLN A 261 -9.17 16.17 -13.29
C GLN A 261 -10.61 15.97 -12.83
N THR A 262 -10.89 16.29 -11.57
CA THR A 262 -12.27 16.35 -11.07
C THR A 262 -12.91 17.68 -11.45
N ILE A 263 -14.22 17.80 -11.30
CA ILE A 263 -14.92 19.08 -11.50
C ILE A 263 -14.32 20.18 -10.62
N GLY A 264 -13.97 19.86 -9.37
CA GLY A 264 -13.24 20.76 -8.49
C GLY A 264 -11.88 21.17 -9.03
N ASP A 265 -11.10 20.25 -9.61
CA ASP A 265 -9.81 20.59 -10.24
C ASP A 265 -10.01 21.54 -11.45
N LEU A 266 -11.18 21.52 -12.09
CA LEU A 266 -11.50 22.36 -13.26
C LEU A 266 -12.11 23.72 -12.89
N PHE A 267 -12.92 23.79 -11.84
CA PHE A 267 -13.61 25.00 -11.39
C PHE A 267 -12.86 25.74 -10.30
N HIS A 268 -12.32 25.07 -9.28
CA HIS A 268 -11.83 25.74 -8.08
C HIS A 268 -10.54 26.54 -8.35
N ASN A 269 -10.64 27.85 -8.27
CA ASN A 269 -9.57 28.81 -8.56
C ASN A 269 -9.24 29.74 -7.37
N HIS A 270 -9.90 29.57 -6.22
CA HIS A 270 -9.72 30.42 -5.03
C HIS A 270 -8.28 30.60 -4.54
N ARG A 271 -7.41 29.61 -4.73
CA ARG A 271 -5.99 29.74 -4.36
C ARG A 271 -5.23 30.74 -5.22
N GLU A 272 -5.63 30.89 -6.48
CA GLU A 272 -5.08 31.90 -7.38
C GLU A 272 -5.59 33.29 -6.97
N PHE A 273 -6.89 33.40 -6.70
CA PHE A 273 -7.51 34.64 -6.23
C PHE A 273 -7.08 35.08 -4.83
N ALA A 274 -6.62 34.16 -3.98
CA ALA A 274 -6.06 34.53 -2.67
C ALA A 274 -4.78 35.38 -2.79
N ARG A 275 -4.12 35.35 -3.96
CA ARG A 275 -2.90 36.13 -4.24
C ARG A 275 -3.18 37.47 -4.94
N SER A 276 -4.37 37.68 -5.48
CA SER A 276 -4.68 38.94 -6.17
C SER A 276 -5.16 39.98 -5.16
N ASN A 277 -4.78 41.24 -5.36
CA ASN A 277 -5.15 42.37 -4.50
C ASN A 277 -6.62 42.81 -4.64
N GLY A 278 -7.51 41.88 -5.01
CA GLY A 278 -8.90 42.14 -5.37
C GLY A 278 -9.06 42.61 -6.82
N SER A 279 -10.32 42.71 -7.23
CA SER A 279 -10.71 43.25 -8.54
C SER A 279 -11.86 44.25 -8.36
N ILE A 280 -12.02 45.16 -9.33
CA ILE A 280 -13.17 46.08 -9.38
C ILE A 280 -14.47 45.28 -9.54
N CYS A 281 -15.55 45.78 -8.94
CA CYS A 281 -16.84 45.12 -8.90
C CYS A 281 -17.85 45.70 -9.92
N ASN A 282 -18.13 44.91 -10.95
CA ASN A 282 -19.19 45.11 -11.97
C ASN A 282 -20.32 44.07 -11.74
N CYS A 283 -21.08 44.15 -10.65
CA CYS A 283 -22.04 43.08 -10.25
C CYS A 283 -23.46 43.36 -10.65
N ALA A 284 -23.75 44.63 -10.97
CA ALA A 284 -25.08 45.08 -11.35
C ALA A 284 -25.63 44.24 -12.51
N ASP A 285 -24.78 43.87 -13.46
CA ASP A 285 -25.19 43.16 -14.68
C ASP A 285 -24.93 41.64 -14.63
N SER A 286 -24.61 41.10 -13.45
CA SER A 286 -24.31 39.67 -13.33
C SER A 286 -25.59 38.84 -13.44
N PRO A 287 -25.62 37.77 -14.26
CA PRO A 287 -26.78 36.88 -14.38
C PRO A 287 -26.95 35.94 -13.17
N PHE A 288 -26.01 35.95 -12.22
CA PHE A 288 -26.00 35.07 -11.06
C PHE A 288 -26.65 35.69 -9.82
N PRO A 289 -27.21 34.89 -8.89
CA PRO A 289 -27.83 35.38 -7.67
C PRO A 289 -26.93 36.32 -6.87
N LEU A 290 -27.48 37.47 -6.50
CA LEU A 290 -26.81 38.51 -5.75
C LEU A 290 -27.24 38.50 -4.28
N VAL A 291 -26.26 38.61 -3.38
CA VAL A 291 -26.48 38.86 -1.95
C VAL A 291 -25.66 40.09 -1.60
N GLU A 292 -26.31 41.12 -1.05
CA GLU A 292 -25.69 42.43 -0.74
C GLU A 292 -25.01 43.07 -1.97
N GLY A 293 -25.63 42.95 -3.15
CA GLY A 293 -25.09 43.48 -4.40
C GLY A 293 -23.90 42.70 -4.97
N HIS A 294 -23.58 41.52 -4.44
CA HIS A 294 -22.46 40.69 -4.93
C HIS A 294 -22.88 39.25 -5.23
N VAL A 295 -22.28 38.64 -6.25
CA VAL A 295 -22.48 37.21 -6.55
C VAL A 295 -22.01 36.38 -5.37
N ARG A 296 -22.93 35.60 -4.80
CA ARG A 296 -22.73 34.73 -3.63
C ARG A 296 -23.74 33.59 -3.70
N CYS A 297 -23.37 32.47 -4.30
CA CYS A 297 -24.28 31.33 -4.48
C CYS A 297 -23.53 30.00 -4.50
N CYS A 298 -24.25 28.91 -4.28
CA CYS A 298 -23.75 27.57 -4.58
C CYS A 298 -23.98 27.25 -6.06
N LEU A 299 -23.17 26.35 -6.62
CA LEU A 299 -23.37 25.89 -7.99
C LEU A 299 -24.73 25.18 -8.19
N SER A 300 -25.26 24.56 -7.14
CA SER A 300 -26.62 24.00 -7.10
C SER A 300 -27.72 25.03 -7.36
N ASP A 301 -27.46 26.30 -7.07
CA ASP A 301 -28.45 27.36 -7.16
C ASP A 301 -28.57 27.90 -8.59
N LEU A 302 -27.69 27.46 -9.51
CA LEU A 302 -27.55 27.99 -10.87
C LEU A 302 -28.25 27.13 -11.93
N GLN A 303 -29.09 26.17 -11.56
CA GLN A 303 -29.69 25.19 -12.49
C GLN A 303 -28.63 24.47 -13.34
N ALA A 304 -27.42 24.28 -12.79
CA ALA A 304 -26.39 23.45 -13.39
C ALA A 304 -26.81 21.97 -13.35
N LEU A 305 -26.21 21.15 -14.22
CA LEU A 305 -26.45 19.71 -14.23
C LEU A 305 -26.05 19.10 -12.89
N ASP A 306 -26.85 18.17 -12.35
CA ASP A 306 -26.61 17.53 -11.05
C ASP A 306 -25.21 16.92 -10.92
N PHE A 307 -24.67 16.45 -12.04
CA PHE A 307 -23.30 15.94 -12.14
C PHE A 307 -22.25 16.96 -11.66
N PHE A 308 -22.52 18.26 -11.74
CA PHE A 308 -21.61 19.33 -11.32
C PHE A 308 -21.64 19.64 -9.83
N PHE A 309 -22.69 19.22 -9.11
CA PHE A 309 -22.87 19.54 -7.70
C PHE A 309 -21.84 18.85 -6.80
N ASN A 310 -21.20 17.78 -7.29
CA ASN A 310 -20.09 17.12 -6.62
C ASN A 310 -18.78 17.36 -7.36
N ALA A 311 -17.96 18.26 -6.84
CA ALA A 311 -16.61 18.60 -7.26
C ALA A 311 -15.64 17.41 -7.30
N ARG A 312 -15.98 16.26 -6.69
CA ARG A 312 -15.20 15.02 -6.80
C ARG A 312 -15.57 14.17 -8.01
N ASN A 313 -16.68 14.48 -8.68
CA ASN A 313 -17.05 13.82 -9.92
C ASN A 313 -15.95 14.09 -10.95
N ILE A 314 -15.76 13.10 -11.81
CA ILE A 314 -14.72 13.09 -12.83
C ILE A 314 -15.45 13.13 -14.17
N PRO A 315 -15.41 14.25 -14.92
CA PRO A 315 -16.01 14.27 -16.24
C PRO A 315 -15.36 13.19 -17.10
N VAL A 316 -16.19 12.56 -17.92
CA VAL A 316 -15.72 11.50 -18.80
C VAL A 316 -14.84 12.12 -19.88
N GLN A 317 -13.53 12.10 -19.64
CA GLN A 317 -12.53 12.53 -20.62
C GLN A 317 -12.13 11.31 -21.45
N HIS A 318 -12.81 11.10 -22.58
CA HIS A 318 -12.35 10.17 -23.60
C HIS A 318 -11.37 10.90 -24.51
N THR A 319 -10.08 10.65 -24.32
CA THR A 319 -9.09 11.17 -25.26
C THR A 319 -8.99 10.22 -26.45
N ARG A 320 -8.96 10.74 -27.68
CA ARG A 320 -8.59 9.94 -28.86
C ARG A 320 -7.15 9.40 -28.76
N GLN A 321 -6.37 9.93 -27.81
CA GLN A 321 -4.96 9.65 -27.60
C GLN A 321 -4.68 8.68 -26.45
N VAL A 322 -5.67 7.97 -25.89
CA VAL A 322 -5.44 7.00 -24.79
C VAL A 322 -4.37 5.97 -25.16
N ARG A 323 -4.43 5.40 -26.36
CA ARG A 323 -3.44 4.42 -26.85
C ARG A 323 -2.03 5.03 -26.91
N ARG A 324 -1.89 6.26 -27.40
CA ARG A 324 -0.61 7.02 -27.37
C ARG A 324 -0.14 7.28 -25.93
N GLY A 325 -1.07 7.57 -25.02
CA GLY A 325 -0.77 7.76 -23.60
C GLY A 325 -0.31 6.47 -22.91
N ILE A 326 -0.85 5.30 -23.28
CA ILE A 326 -0.37 3.99 -22.82
C ILE A 326 1.04 3.74 -23.36
N MET A 327 1.27 3.98 -24.65
CA MET A 327 2.59 3.84 -25.28
C MET A 327 3.63 4.72 -24.60
N ALA A 328 3.33 6.01 -24.38
CA ALA A 328 4.20 6.91 -23.62
C ALA A 328 4.45 6.41 -22.19
N ALA A 329 3.43 5.93 -21.49
CA ALA A 329 3.59 5.38 -20.14
C ALA A 329 4.47 4.13 -20.08
N LEU A 330 4.43 3.28 -21.11
CA LEU A 330 5.31 2.13 -21.27
C LEU A 330 6.75 2.55 -21.57
N LEU A 331 6.94 3.48 -22.52
CA LEU A 331 8.24 4.06 -22.87
C LEU A 331 8.90 4.72 -21.65
N ASP A 332 8.17 5.57 -20.92
CA ASP A 332 8.68 6.25 -19.72
C ASP A 332 9.00 5.27 -18.58
N GLY A 333 8.13 4.29 -18.35
CA GLY A 333 8.26 3.40 -17.19
C GLY A 333 9.28 2.27 -17.37
N LEU A 334 9.54 1.86 -18.63
CA LEU A 334 10.50 0.82 -18.99
C LEU A 334 11.78 1.36 -19.64
N GLY A 335 11.79 2.60 -20.15
CA GLY A 335 12.92 3.15 -20.92
C GLY A 335 14.25 3.11 -20.18
N GLU A 336 14.28 3.46 -18.88
CA GLU A 336 15.52 3.38 -18.10
C GLU A 336 16.01 1.93 -17.91
N LEU A 337 15.09 0.97 -17.82
CA LEU A 337 15.45 -0.45 -17.69
C LEU A 337 16.14 -0.93 -18.97
N PHE A 338 15.55 -0.60 -20.12
CA PHE A 338 16.08 -0.95 -21.44
C PHE A 338 17.40 -0.25 -21.74
N SER A 339 17.49 1.05 -21.44
CA SER A 339 18.71 1.84 -21.57
C SER A 339 19.85 1.24 -20.71
N SER A 340 19.55 0.84 -19.48
CA SER A 340 20.55 0.21 -18.60
C SER A 340 21.00 -1.18 -19.10
N ALA A 341 20.15 -1.87 -19.85
CA ALA A 341 20.48 -3.15 -20.49
C ALA A 341 21.14 -2.98 -21.87
N GLY A 342 21.32 -1.74 -22.35
CA GLY A 342 21.87 -1.46 -23.67
C GLY A 342 20.99 -1.93 -24.83
N ARG A 343 19.67 -2.06 -24.62
CA ARG A 343 18.72 -2.49 -25.66
C ARG A 343 17.71 -1.39 -25.96
N PRO A 344 17.31 -1.20 -27.24
CA PRO A 344 16.23 -0.28 -27.57
C PRO A 344 14.88 -0.85 -27.13
N LEU A 345 14.00 0.00 -26.60
CA LEU A 345 12.62 -0.35 -26.30
C LEU A 345 11.75 -0.02 -27.51
N ASN A 346 11.22 -1.05 -28.18
CA ASN A 346 10.27 -0.88 -29.29
C ASN A 346 8.85 -1.26 -28.83
N ILE A 347 7.94 -0.30 -28.88
CA ILE A 347 6.52 -0.50 -28.59
C ILE A 347 5.75 0.04 -29.79
N GLN A 348 4.95 -0.82 -30.40
CA GLN A 348 4.15 -0.50 -31.56
C GLN A 348 2.70 -0.22 -31.16
N MET A 349 1.94 0.41 -32.06
CA MET A 349 0.52 0.70 -31.81
C MET A 349 -0.30 -0.60 -31.65
N ILE A 350 0.06 -1.65 -32.39
CA ILE A 350 -0.59 -2.96 -32.31
C ILE A 350 -0.45 -3.59 -30.91
N ASP A 351 0.68 -3.36 -30.23
CA ASP A 351 0.90 -3.85 -28.85
C ASP A 351 -0.11 -3.25 -27.87
N VAL A 352 -0.51 -2.00 -28.08
CA VAL A 352 -1.41 -1.27 -27.17
C VAL A 352 -2.87 -1.29 -27.63
N GLU A 353 -3.17 -1.79 -28.82
CA GLU A 353 -4.51 -1.81 -29.38
C GLU A 353 -5.48 -2.60 -28.50
N GLN A 354 -5.05 -3.79 -28.09
CA GLN A 354 -5.83 -4.67 -27.23
C GLN A 354 -5.99 -4.12 -25.80
N CYS A 355 -5.16 -3.16 -25.38
CA CYS A 355 -5.18 -2.59 -24.03
C CYS A 355 -6.37 -1.66 -23.79
N VAL A 356 -7.10 -1.28 -24.83
CA VAL A 356 -8.27 -0.38 -24.77
C VAL A 356 -9.47 -1.12 -25.34
N GLU A 357 -10.55 -1.19 -24.58
CA GLU A 357 -11.82 -1.76 -25.03
C GLU A 357 -12.54 -0.77 -25.95
N ASP A 358 -12.90 -1.22 -27.16
CA ASP A 358 -13.76 -0.45 -28.05
C ASP A 358 -15.21 -0.57 -27.55
N LYS A 359 -15.61 0.39 -26.72
CA LYS A 359 -17.00 0.57 -26.31
C LYS A 359 -17.61 1.67 -27.17
N GLU A 360 -18.74 1.37 -27.81
CA GLU A 360 -19.56 2.38 -28.46
C GLU A 360 -19.96 3.43 -27.41
N LEU A 361 -19.60 4.67 -27.70
CA LEU A 361 -19.76 5.77 -26.76
C LEU A 361 -21.18 6.32 -26.92
N THR A 362 -22.07 5.94 -26.01
CA THR A 362 -23.34 6.66 -25.79
C THR A 362 -23.15 7.89 -24.88
N CYS A 363 -21.90 8.28 -24.62
CA CYS A 363 -21.59 9.26 -23.59
C CYS A 363 -21.89 10.68 -24.06
N GLU A 364 -22.82 11.34 -23.38
CA GLU A 364 -22.99 12.80 -23.40
C GLU A 364 -21.64 13.48 -23.16
N ASP A 365 -21.32 14.52 -23.93
CA ASP A 365 -20.03 15.22 -23.86
C ASP A 365 -19.95 16.13 -22.62
N TRP A 366 -19.92 15.50 -21.45
CA TRP A 366 -19.80 16.16 -20.15
C TRP A 366 -18.60 17.09 -20.08
N LEU A 367 -17.52 16.81 -20.82
CA LEU A 367 -16.36 17.67 -20.85
C LEU A 367 -16.68 19.00 -21.52
N GLN A 368 -17.36 18.99 -22.66
CA GLN A 368 -17.81 20.23 -23.33
C GLN A 368 -18.73 21.05 -22.41
N GLU A 369 -19.67 20.41 -21.73
CA GLU A 369 -20.56 21.08 -20.77
C GLU A 369 -19.78 21.69 -19.59
N VAL A 370 -18.82 20.96 -19.03
CA VAL A 370 -17.94 21.52 -17.99
C VAL A 370 -17.14 22.72 -18.51
N GLN A 371 -16.64 22.69 -19.75
CA GLN A 371 -15.95 23.85 -20.34
C GLN A 371 -16.87 25.04 -20.60
N LEU A 372 -18.13 24.81 -21.00
CA LEU A 372 -19.12 25.86 -21.13
C LEU A 372 -19.36 26.54 -19.78
N TRP A 373 -19.60 25.76 -18.73
CA TRP A 373 -19.76 26.29 -17.37
C TRP A 373 -18.52 26.99 -16.85
N LYS A 374 -17.33 26.46 -17.13
CA LYS A 374 -16.06 27.13 -16.79
C LYS A 374 -15.97 28.52 -17.44
N ARG A 375 -16.42 28.67 -18.69
CA ARG A 375 -16.49 29.96 -19.37
C ARG A 375 -17.56 30.88 -18.77
N ARG A 376 -18.74 30.35 -18.41
CA ARG A 376 -19.80 31.13 -17.74
C ARG A 376 -19.36 31.66 -16.37
N LEU A 377 -18.56 30.88 -15.64
CA LEU A 377 -18.01 31.25 -14.33
C LEU A 377 -16.68 32.03 -14.41
N ALA A 378 -16.23 32.39 -15.61
CA ALA A 378 -14.98 33.13 -15.79
C ALA A 378 -15.03 34.47 -15.06
N GLY A 379 -13.94 34.81 -14.37
CA GLY A 379 -13.85 36.02 -13.55
C GLY A 379 -14.50 35.92 -12.16
N LEU A 380 -15.17 34.80 -11.83
CA LEU A 380 -15.65 34.52 -10.48
C LEU A 380 -14.68 33.61 -9.72
N VAL A 381 -14.79 33.63 -8.39
CA VAL A 381 -14.03 32.75 -7.52
C VAL A 381 -14.87 31.53 -7.17
N CYS A 382 -14.40 30.36 -7.56
CA CYS A 382 -15.00 29.08 -7.24
C CYS A 382 -14.14 28.34 -6.18
N MET A 383 -14.79 27.77 -5.18
CA MET A 383 -14.12 27.10 -4.06
C MET A 383 -14.97 26.00 -3.44
N PRO A 384 -14.36 25.04 -2.73
CA PRO A 384 -15.13 24.08 -1.94
C PRO A 384 -15.74 24.76 -0.70
N LEU A 385 -16.78 24.15 -0.11
CA LEU A 385 -17.28 24.51 1.23
C LEU A 385 -16.51 23.76 2.34
N ASP A 386 -16.30 24.38 3.50
CA ASP A 386 -15.64 23.74 4.64
C ASP A 386 -16.44 22.50 5.09
N ARG A 387 -15.76 21.37 5.24
CA ARG A 387 -16.33 20.04 5.54
C ARG A 387 -17.24 19.43 4.44
N ASN A 388 -17.55 20.17 3.37
CA ASN A 388 -18.21 19.64 2.18
C ASN A 388 -17.38 19.98 0.93
N MET A 389 -16.28 19.23 0.74
CA MET A 389 -15.41 19.41 -0.44
C MET A 389 -16.07 19.00 -1.77
N GLY A 390 -17.28 18.43 -1.74
CA GLY A 390 -18.05 18.14 -2.94
C GLY A 390 -18.78 19.37 -3.47
N ALA A 391 -19.35 20.20 -2.60
CA ALA A 391 -20.07 21.38 -3.05
C ALA A 391 -19.11 22.49 -3.53
N THR A 392 -19.49 23.20 -4.58
CA THR A 392 -18.78 24.38 -5.10
C THR A 392 -19.56 25.64 -4.74
N TYR A 393 -18.90 26.54 -4.00
CA TYR A 393 -19.37 27.89 -3.71
C TYR A 393 -18.74 28.87 -4.70
N ILE A 394 -19.54 29.82 -5.17
CA ILE A 394 -19.18 30.81 -6.17
C ILE A 394 -19.36 32.18 -5.54
N THR A 395 -18.31 33.00 -5.63
CA THR A 395 -18.38 34.37 -5.16
C THR A 395 -17.60 35.33 -6.03
N ARG A 396 -17.87 36.62 -5.89
CA ARG A 396 -17.11 37.65 -6.56
C ARG A 396 -15.70 37.80 -5.98
N PRO A 397 -14.65 38.08 -6.79
CA PRO A 397 -13.30 38.32 -6.30
C PRO A 397 -13.18 39.40 -5.22
N VAL A 398 -13.97 40.49 -5.29
CA VAL A 398 -13.94 41.55 -4.26
C VAL A 398 -14.38 41.04 -2.87
N VAL A 399 -15.42 40.19 -2.83
CA VAL A 399 -15.93 39.59 -1.59
C VAL A 399 -14.91 38.62 -1.03
N TYR A 400 -14.32 37.80 -1.91
CA TYR A 400 -13.27 36.88 -1.53
C TYR A 400 -12.04 37.61 -0.97
N ALA A 401 -11.53 38.61 -1.69
CA ALA A 401 -10.38 39.41 -1.25
C ALA A 401 -10.64 40.12 0.09
N ARG A 402 -11.84 40.66 0.30
CA ARG A 402 -12.25 41.20 1.61
C ARG A 402 -12.20 40.11 2.69
N ALA A 403 -12.76 38.93 2.43
CA ALA A 403 -12.73 37.83 3.39
C ALA A 403 -11.30 37.37 3.74
N VAL A 404 -10.38 37.31 2.76
CA VAL A 404 -8.96 37.01 3.03
C VAL A 404 -8.35 38.12 3.89
N ARG A 405 -8.60 39.40 3.57
CA ARG A 405 -8.15 40.56 4.37
C ARG A 405 -8.66 40.53 5.81
N ASP A 406 -9.95 40.41 6.00
CA ASP A 406 -10.55 40.40 7.34
C ASP A 406 -10.01 39.23 8.18
N THR A 407 -9.75 38.09 7.54
CA THR A 407 -9.28 36.88 8.24
C THR A 407 -7.78 36.93 8.60
N PHE A 408 -6.93 37.44 7.69
CA PHE A 408 -5.47 37.35 7.84
C PHE A 408 -4.78 38.69 8.13
N TRP A 409 -5.37 39.83 7.76
CA TRP A 409 -4.79 41.16 8.04
C TRP A 409 -5.34 41.79 9.31
N HIS A 410 -6.64 41.63 9.56
CA HIS A 410 -7.33 42.31 10.68
C HIS A 410 -7.52 41.43 11.91
N GLY A 411 -7.13 40.15 11.85
CA GLY A 411 -7.23 39.23 12.98
C GLY A 411 -5.99 39.25 13.87
N GLU A 412 -6.17 39.13 15.19
CA GLU A 412 -5.08 39.02 16.18
C GLU A 412 -4.18 37.78 15.98
N SER A 413 -4.59 36.83 15.14
CA SER A 413 -3.89 35.57 14.91
C SER A 413 -2.74 35.67 13.90
N PHE A 414 -2.66 36.75 13.12
CA PHE A 414 -1.69 36.91 12.05
C PHE A 414 -1.12 38.33 12.07
N ASN A 415 0.20 38.44 11.87
CA ASN A 415 0.88 39.73 11.75
C ASN A 415 1.30 39.93 10.30
N MET A 416 0.98 41.10 9.76
CA MET A 416 1.49 41.51 8.47
C MET A 416 2.99 41.74 8.53
N CYS A 417 3.68 41.27 7.50
CA CYS A 417 5.11 41.38 7.37
C CYS A 417 5.43 41.94 6.00
N GLU A 418 6.16 43.05 5.95
CA GLU A 418 6.62 43.65 4.69
C GLU A 418 7.88 42.97 4.13
N MET A 419 8.45 42.02 4.89
CA MET A 419 9.62 41.26 4.46
C MET A 419 9.25 40.34 3.28
N SER A 420 10.18 40.19 2.34
CA SER A 420 10.04 39.17 1.30
C SER A 420 10.05 37.77 1.91
N ASP A 421 9.41 36.82 1.22
CA ASP A 421 9.39 35.41 1.62
C ASP A 421 10.79 34.87 1.93
N ASP A 422 11.78 35.20 1.10
CA ASP A 422 13.16 34.72 1.26
C ASP A 422 13.83 35.30 2.52
N MET A 423 13.64 36.59 2.79
CA MET A 423 14.15 37.22 4.01
C MET A 423 13.48 36.66 5.25
N ALA A 424 12.16 36.45 5.21
CA ALA A 424 11.41 35.85 6.31
C ALA A 424 11.86 34.38 6.55
N LEU A 425 12.10 33.60 5.50
CA LEU A 425 12.63 32.24 5.61
C LEU A 425 14.06 32.21 6.16
N ALA A 426 14.92 33.15 5.75
CA ALA A 426 16.29 33.28 6.26
C ALA A 426 16.28 33.58 7.76
N ARG A 427 15.51 34.59 8.19
CA ARG A 427 15.32 34.92 9.59
C ARG A 427 14.76 33.76 10.40
N CYS A 428 13.70 33.10 9.90
CA CYS A 428 13.15 31.92 10.57
C CYS A 428 14.18 30.77 10.70
N LYS A 429 15.08 30.62 9.72
CA LYS A 429 16.15 29.62 9.78
C LYS A 429 17.17 29.97 10.84
N GLU A 430 17.61 31.22 10.91
CA GLU A 430 18.54 31.71 11.95
C GLU A 430 17.94 31.46 13.33
N GLU A 431 16.71 31.92 13.58
CA GLU A 431 16.02 31.70 14.86
C GLU A 431 15.83 30.20 15.18
N TYR A 432 15.59 29.37 14.16
CA TYR A 432 15.47 27.91 14.33
C TYR A 432 16.79 27.28 14.79
N GLU A 433 17.91 27.78 14.28
CA GLU A 433 19.26 27.29 14.60
C GLU A 433 19.75 27.80 15.94
N GLU A 434 19.56 29.09 16.23
CA GLU A 434 19.88 29.73 17.51
C GLU A 434 19.15 29.06 18.67
N ARG A 435 17.87 28.72 18.50
CA ARG A 435 17.08 28.00 19.51
C ARG A 435 17.44 26.50 19.61
N GLY A 436 18.44 26.02 18.86
CA GLY A 436 18.89 24.62 18.89
C GLY A 436 17.86 23.62 18.34
N LEU A 437 16.88 24.08 17.55
CA LEU A 437 15.77 23.24 17.06
C LEU A 437 16.22 22.23 16.01
N ARG A 438 17.47 22.31 15.51
CA ARG A 438 18.11 21.25 14.70
C ARG A 438 18.04 19.87 15.36
N ARG A 439 17.96 19.80 16.71
CA ARG A 439 17.76 18.54 17.46
C ARG A 439 16.35 17.94 17.21
N LEU A 440 15.35 18.78 16.96
CA LEU A 440 13.98 18.36 16.66
C LEU A 440 13.79 18.00 15.18
N GLY A 441 14.49 18.61 14.24
CA GLY A 441 14.38 18.25 12.83
C GLY A 441 15.38 18.98 11.95
N SER A 442 15.62 18.42 10.76
CA SER A 442 16.42 19.11 9.76
C SER A 442 15.62 20.25 9.12
N TRP A 443 16.27 21.38 8.88
CA TRP A 443 15.70 22.48 8.09
C TRP A 443 15.73 22.12 6.61
N ARG A 444 14.60 22.22 5.90
CA ARG A 444 14.54 21.93 4.46
C ARG A 444 14.86 23.17 3.65
N GLY A 445 16.03 23.19 3.00
CA GLY A 445 16.45 24.34 2.17
C GLY A 445 15.53 24.65 0.98
N LYS A 446 14.78 23.67 0.45
CA LYS A 446 13.78 23.88 -0.62
C LYS A 446 12.36 24.13 -0.09
N GLY A 447 12.19 24.37 1.21
CA GLY A 447 10.90 24.67 1.81
C GLY A 447 10.46 26.10 1.51
N ARG A 448 9.15 26.36 1.57
CA ARG A 448 8.56 27.70 1.40
C ARG A 448 7.32 27.87 2.28
N PHE A 449 6.89 29.12 2.48
CA PHE A 449 5.58 29.38 3.07
C PHE A 449 4.45 28.87 2.17
N GLY A 450 3.36 28.42 2.79
CA GLY A 450 2.18 28.02 2.04
C GLY A 450 1.32 29.24 1.75
N ASP A 451 0.73 29.28 0.56
CA ASP A 451 -0.25 30.31 0.22
C ASP A 451 -1.45 30.22 1.16
N ALA A 452 -1.66 31.26 1.96
CA ALA A 452 -2.82 31.39 2.82
C ALA A 452 -4.07 31.67 1.97
N TYR A 453 -5.19 31.06 2.33
CA TYR A 453 -6.46 31.28 1.65
C TYR A 453 -7.63 31.05 2.61
N VAL A 454 -8.82 31.47 2.22
CA VAL A 454 -10.05 31.26 3.01
C VAL A 454 -11.02 30.35 2.27
N ILE A 455 -11.84 29.62 3.04
CA ILE A 455 -12.94 28.78 2.56
C ILE A 455 -14.21 29.12 3.35
N PRO A 456 -15.40 29.26 2.72
CA PRO A 456 -16.66 29.51 3.41
C PRO A 456 -17.13 28.28 4.20
N LYS A 457 -17.78 28.50 5.35
CA LYS A 457 -18.32 27.40 6.16
C LYS A 457 -19.60 26.86 5.54
N GLN A 458 -19.77 25.53 5.53
CA GLN A 458 -20.95 24.89 4.96
C GLN A 458 -22.28 25.37 5.57
N LYS A 459 -22.34 25.55 6.90
CA LYS A 459 -23.57 25.95 7.60
C LYS A 459 -23.89 27.44 7.46
N ASP A 460 -22.87 28.24 7.17
CA ASP A 460 -22.98 29.69 7.10
C ASP A 460 -21.91 30.20 6.13
N PRO A 461 -22.24 30.33 4.84
CA PRO A 461 -21.30 30.78 3.81
C PRO A 461 -20.82 32.22 4.02
N SER A 462 -21.42 33.00 4.93
CA SER A 462 -20.90 34.31 5.32
C SER A 462 -19.69 34.23 6.23
N ARG A 463 -19.51 33.09 6.93
CA ARG A 463 -18.36 32.85 7.81
C ARG A 463 -17.26 32.10 7.06
N TRP A 464 -16.05 32.64 7.18
CA TRP A 464 -14.88 32.11 6.50
C TRP A 464 -13.98 31.34 7.46
N ARG A 465 -13.26 30.35 6.93
CA ARG A 465 -12.26 29.57 7.65
C ARG A 465 -10.87 29.91 7.10
N PRO A 466 -9.94 30.42 7.92
CA PRO A 466 -8.55 30.56 7.52
C PRO A 466 -7.91 29.20 7.26
N ILE A 467 -7.20 29.10 6.15
CA ILE A 467 -6.31 27.97 5.85
C ILE A 467 -4.92 28.51 5.55
N ALA A 468 -3.96 28.16 6.41
CA ALA A 468 -2.53 28.45 6.23
C ALA A 468 -1.75 27.12 6.06
N PRO A 469 -1.52 26.64 4.82
CA PRO A 469 -0.95 25.32 4.61
C PRO A 469 0.53 25.22 5.02
N ALA A 470 0.85 24.37 6.00
CA ALA A 470 2.25 24.15 6.43
C ALA A 470 2.94 22.95 5.75
N TRP A 471 2.40 22.41 4.66
CA TRP A 471 2.87 21.13 4.08
C TRP A 471 4.26 21.23 3.43
N ASN A 472 4.67 22.43 3.00
CA ASN A 472 5.98 22.73 2.43
C ASN A 472 6.87 23.58 3.35
N ALA A 473 6.44 23.81 4.59
CA ALA A 473 7.21 24.59 5.54
C ALA A 473 8.59 23.94 5.79
N PRO A 474 9.69 24.72 5.83
CA PRO A 474 11.03 24.19 6.07
C PRO A 474 11.18 23.42 7.38
N MET A 475 10.43 23.82 8.41
CA MET A 475 10.43 23.25 9.77
C MET A 475 9.49 22.05 9.96
N LYS A 476 8.89 21.51 8.88
CA LYS A 476 7.85 20.46 8.93
C LYS A 476 8.23 19.24 9.78
N GLU A 477 9.51 18.83 9.77
CA GLU A 477 9.96 17.67 10.55
C GLU A 477 9.92 17.94 12.05
N GLY A 478 10.43 19.10 12.47
CA GLY A 478 10.36 19.55 13.86
C GLY A 478 8.91 19.69 14.33
N ALA A 479 8.08 20.40 13.55
CA ALA A 479 6.65 20.57 13.84
C ALA A 479 5.92 19.22 13.97
N LYS A 480 6.25 18.24 13.12
CA LYS A 480 5.68 16.89 13.21
C LYS A 480 6.09 16.14 14.47
N LYS A 481 7.33 16.30 14.95
CA LYS A 481 7.76 15.70 16.22
C LYS A 481 7.06 16.35 17.40
N VAL A 482 6.96 17.68 17.43
CA VAL A 482 6.22 18.43 18.45
C VAL A 482 4.75 18.01 18.46
N ALA A 483 4.09 17.97 17.32
CA ALA A 483 2.69 17.52 17.22
C ALA A 483 2.49 16.09 17.74
N ARG A 484 3.43 15.17 17.50
CA ARG A 484 3.38 13.81 18.07
C ARG A 484 3.57 13.79 19.58
N ALA A 485 4.49 14.62 20.10
CA ALA A 485 4.69 14.76 21.53
C ALA A 485 3.43 15.33 22.21
N MET A 486 2.86 16.41 21.65
CA MET A 486 1.59 16.98 22.10
C MET A 486 0.46 15.97 22.05
N GLN A 487 0.33 15.20 20.97
CA GLN A 487 -0.67 14.14 20.87
C GLN A 487 -0.49 13.07 21.94
N CYS A 488 0.76 12.72 22.28
CA CYS A 488 1.06 11.79 23.37
C CYS A 488 0.65 12.39 24.73
N MET A 489 1.02 13.64 25.00
CA MET A 489 0.66 14.35 26.24
C MET A 489 -0.86 14.47 26.40
N LEU A 490 -1.57 14.88 25.35
CA LEU A 490 -3.03 14.92 25.31
C LEU A 490 -3.66 13.54 25.51
N GLY A 491 -3.02 12.48 24.99
CA GLY A 491 -3.45 11.10 25.22
C GLY A 491 -3.23 10.60 26.66
N CYS A 492 -2.33 11.25 27.41
CA CYS A 492 -2.08 10.97 28.83
C CYS A 492 -2.99 11.77 29.77
N LEU A 493 -3.62 12.85 29.32
CA LEU A 493 -4.60 13.59 30.12
C LEU A 493 -5.79 12.68 30.45
N ALA A 494 -6.32 12.80 31.67
CA ALA A 494 -7.42 11.97 32.14
C ALA A 494 -8.61 12.09 31.18
N ARG A 495 -9.14 10.94 30.72
CA ARG A 495 -10.25 10.86 29.75
C ARG A 495 -11.46 11.74 30.12
N LYS A 496 -11.67 11.97 31.41
CA LYS A 496 -12.79 12.77 31.94
C LYS A 496 -12.63 14.27 31.73
N ILE A 497 -11.43 14.77 31.42
CA ILE A 497 -11.15 16.21 31.35
C ILE A 497 -11.17 16.74 29.90
N HIS A 498 -11.11 15.85 28.90
CA HIS A 498 -10.85 16.27 27.51
C HIS A 498 -11.92 15.80 26.50
N PHE A 499 -12.75 16.75 26.06
CA PHE A 499 -13.89 16.59 25.11
C PHE A 499 -13.52 15.84 23.82
N ASN A 500 -12.27 15.95 23.34
CA ASN A 500 -11.82 15.36 22.07
C ASN A 500 -11.34 13.89 22.13
N THR A 501 -11.29 13.23 23.30
CA THR A 501 -10.71 11.86 23.39
C THR A 501 -11.73 10.71 23.26
N HIS A 502 -13.03 11.00 23.24
CA HIS A 502 -14.07 9.97 23.13
C HIS A 502 -14.20 9.35 21.73
N LEU A 503 -13.76 10.02 20.67
CA LEU A 503 -14.10 9.65 19.28
C LEU A 503 -13.12 8.70 18.57
N PHE A 504 -11.92 8.42 19.11
CA PHE A 504 -10.85 7.78 18.32
C PHE A 504 -10.59 6.29 18.58
N ARG A 505 -11.36 5.59 19.44
CA ARG A 505 -11.04 4.19 19.79
C ARG A 505 -12.15 3.14 19.67
N THR A 506 -13.35 3.48 19.20
CA THR A 506 -14.44 2.50 19.00
C THR A 506 -14.45 1.78 17.65
N ARG A 507 -13.37 1.87 16.84
CA ARG A 507 -13.18 0.99 15.68
C ARG A 507 -11.94 0.12 15.91
N LYS A 508 -12.16 -1.08 16.43
CA LYS A 508 -11.18 -2.17 16.43
C LYS A 508 -11.82 -3.42 15.87
#